data_AF-A0A946IYI5-F1
#
_entry.id   AF-A0A946IYI5-F1
#
_cell.length_a   1.000
_cell.length_b   1.000
_cell.length_c   1.000
_cell.angle_alpha   90.00
_cell.angle_beta   90.00
_cell.angle_gamma   90.00
#
_symmetry.space_group_name_H-M   'P 1'
#
loop_
_entity.id
_entity.type
_entity.pdbx_description
1 polymer ?
#
loop_
_entity_poly.entity_id
_entity_poly.type
_entity_poly.pdbx_seq_one_letter_code
_entity_poly.pdbx_strand_id
1 'polypeptide(L)'
;MITTKIDELIASTPITKKRPDTIDIKHLLSSLLHQNIWSESDRNSFTRLLYKIDVSKQVGTHYSLEWGKIDTASPLQEPWISITALLLYKMFAQEAAGGGGDYELVKKVNTLLKLLDLSAEPWLADESPLRKLILSDFHSLAARAPFTKPKTSPSETESFSLSGGGGRTIPLIVLYWEGPIARAYLETMRAMGFAPMKIIHMISKYDIVTGKPITRWLPSTIRTHYAKHLQKTKAHYWPKKIGNNFPDLKNAVLDEVSSRFEFPQSTLSGANKLREMNFYCSDVEPLFVSGFQDPVLHTRLTQIPDAAILYTGGGIVPASLLSISRHRFIHIHPGFLPNIRGADCVLWSPIISGRVSATCFYMSSGIDTGDIVFSNWLPEVKFNIDSSCFDQKTLYRTMFSFFDPWVRAYVLRIMLKRFSSFDNMPCTSQNTSDGLTYHFMHTSLQNISLRILFSKWE
;
A
#
# COMPACT_ATOMS: atom_id res chain seq x y z
N MET A 1 20.77 -11.65 27.50
CA MET A 1 19.71 -12.40 26.78
C MET A 1 20.04 -12.56 25.31
N ILE A 2 20.12 -11.48 24.51
CA ILE A 2 20.44 -11.56 23.07
C ILE A 2 21.79 -12.26 22.85
N THR A 3 22.88 -11.76 23.47
CA THR A 3 24.23 -12.34 23.35
C THR A 3 24.23 -13.82 23.73
N THR A 4 23.65 -14.16 24.89
CA THR A 4 23.53 -15.54 25.36
C THR A 4 22.85 -16.47 24.34
N LYS A 5 21.76 -16.02 23.71
CA LYS A 5 21.06 -16.83 22.69
C LYS A 5 21.85 -16.92 21.38
N ILE A 6 22.61 -15.88 21.02
CA ILE A 6 23.52 -15.93 19.88
C ILE A 6 24.62 -16.97 20.13
N ASP A 7 25.24 -16.99 21.30
CA ASP A 7 26.29 -17.95 21.65
C ASP A 7 25.78 -19.40 21.60
N GLU A 8 24.57 -19.65 22.10
CA GLU A 8 23.87 -20.95 22.01
C GLU A 8 23.63 -21.39 20.55
N LEU A 9 23.23 -20.44 19.69
CA LEU A 9 22.97 -20.73 18.28
C LEU A 9 24.25 -20.92 17.47
N ILE A 10 25.33 -20.19 17.80
CA ILE A 10 26.67 -20.42 17.22
C ILE A 10 27.14 -21.85 17.51
N ALA A 11 26.95 -22.32 18.75
CA ALA A 11 27.35 -23.67 19.14
C ALA A 11 26.58 -24.77 18.41
N SER A 12 25.31 -24.53 18.04
CA SER A 12 24.43 -25.51 17.40
C SER A 12 24.28 -25.36 15.89
N THR A 13 24.70 -24.24 15.30
CA THR A 13 24.49 -23.92 13.88
C THR A 13 25.82 -23.55 13.24
N PRO A 14 26.59 -24.49 12.66
CA PRO A 14 27.87 -24.17 12.00
C PRO A 14 27.67 -23.35 10.72
N ILE A 15 28.72 -22.64 10.28
CA ILE A 15 28.74 -21.93 8.99
C ILE A 15 28.48 -22.93 7.86
N THR A 16 27.41 -22.68 7.09
CA THR A 16 27.07 -23.58 5.98
C THR A 16 27.92 -23.28 4.74
N LYS A 17 28.05 -24.26 3.83
CA LYS A 17 28.83 -24.08 2.60
C LYS A 17 28.20 -23.03 1.69
N LYS A 18 29.01 -22.11 1.18
CA LYS A 18 28.60 -21.10 0.19
C LYS A 18 28.30 -21.77 -1.16
N ARG A 19 27.19 -21.37 -1.78
CA ARG A 19 26.90 -21.68 -3.20
C ARG A 19 27.42 -20.52 -4.06
N PRO A 20 28.22 -20.77 -5.10
CA PRO A 20 28.84 -19.70 -5.89
C PRO A 20 27.81 -18.89 -6.71
N ASP A 21 26.81 -19.55 -7.29
CA ASP A 21 25.93 -18.92 -8.29
C ASP A 21 24.59 -18.41 -7.74
N THR A 22 24.38 -18.53 -6.42
CA THR A 22 23.11 -18.14 -5.78
C THR A 22 23.36 -17.53 -4.41
N ILE A 23 22.41 -16.70 -3.97
CA ILE A 23 22.37 -16.22 -2.59
C ILE A 23 21.74 -17.34 -1.75
N ASP A 24 22.58 -18.16 -1.11
CA ASP A 24 22.13 -19.19 -0.17
C ASP A 24 21.80 -18.52 1.19
N ILE A 25 20.52 -18.56 1.58
CA ILE A 25 20.03 -17.86 2.77
C ILE A 25 20.58 -18.50 4.05
N LYS A 26 20.82 -19.81 4.07
CA LYS A 26 21.40 -20.50 5.23
C LYS A 26 22.86 -20.09 5.41
N HIS A 27 23.59 -19.96 4.30
CA HIS A 27 24.97 -19.47 4.34
C HIS A 27 25.04 -18.01 4.78
N LEU A 28 24.17 -17.15 4.25
CA LEU A 28 24.08 -15.75 4.66
C LEU A 28 23.82 -15.66 6.17
N LEU A 29 22.75 -16.28 6.67
CA LEU A 29 22.36 -16.18 8.07
C LEU A 29 23.40 -16.80 9.02
N SER A 30 23.94 -17.97 8.70
CA SER A 30 25.00 -18.57 9.52
C SER A 30 26.26 -17.70 9.53
N SER A 31 26.67 -17.13 8.40
CA SER A 31 27.83 -16.22 8.38
C SER A 31 27.58 -14.97 9.24
N LEU A 32 26.40 -14.35 9.12
CA LEU A 32 26.03 -13.17 9.92
C LEU A 32 25.97 -13.48 11.43
N LEU A 33 25.51 -14.67 11.79
CA LEU A 33 25.40 -15.13 13.18
C LEU A 33 26.77 -15.24 13.85
N HIS A 34 27.81 -15.71 13.13
CA HIS A 34 29.17 -15.87 13.66
C HIS A 34 30.01 -14.58 13.61
N GLN A 35 29.48 -13.50 13.03
CA GLN A 35 30.19 -12.24 12.92
C GLN A 35 29.77 -11.25 14.01
N ASN A 36 30.76 -10.66 14.66
CA ASN A 36 30.53 -9.56 15.61
C ASN A 36 30.14 -8.26 14.91
N ILE A 37 30.78 -7.96 13.77
CA ILE A 37 30.59 -6.74 12.98
C ILE A 37 30.27 -7.14 11.54
N TRP A 38 29.18 -6.59 11.00
CA TRP A 38 28.76 -6.80 9.62
C TRP A 38 29.30 -5.72 8.70
N SER A 39 29.81 -6.12 7.53
CA SER A 39 30.16 -5.19 6.46
C SER A 39 28.92 -4.49 5.89
N GLU A 40 29.12 -3.46 5.07
CA GLU A 40 28.02 -2.82 4.34
C GLU A 40 27.31 -3.81 3.40
N SER A 41 28.07 -4.69 2.74
CA SER A 41 27.54 -5.76 1.88
C SER A 41 26.65 -6.75 2.65
N ASP A 42 27.07 -7.11 3.87
CA ASP A 42 26.31 -7.97 4.78
C ASP A 42 24.99 -7.33 5.18
N ARG A 43 25.03 -6.06 5.60
CA ARG A 43 23.83 -5.28 5.96
C ARG A 43 22.88 -5.13 4.78
N ASN A 44 23.40 -4.89 3.58
CA ASN A 44 22.60 -4.77 2.36
C ASN A 44 21.94 -6.11 2.01
N SER A 45 22.66 -7.21 2.11
CA SER A 45 22.12 -8.56 1.87
C SER A 45 21.05 -8.93 2.89
N PHE A 46 21.29 -8.64 4.17
CA PHE A 46 20.29 -8.87 5.22
C PHE A 46 19.04 -8.00 5.01
N THR A 47 19.20 -6.72 4.70
CA THR A 47 18.08 -5.81 4.42
C THR A 47 17.24 -6.29 3.23
N ARG A 48 17.87 -6.84 2.18
CA ARG A 48 17.16 -7.43 1.04
C ARG A 48 16.40 -8.71 1.41
N LEU A 49 16.95 -9.55 2.29
CA LEU A 49 16.23 -10.68 2.87
C LEU A 49 14.99 -10.22 3.65
N LEU A 50 15.14 -9.21 4.51
CA LEU A 50 14.03 -8.61 5.26
C LEU A 50 12.93 -8.08 4.34
N TYR A 51 13.30 -7.42 3.25
CA TYR A 51 12.34 -6.99 2.23
C TYR A 51 11.54 -8.16 1.63
N LYS A 52 12.19 -9.29 1.33
CA LYS A 52 11.49 -10.49 0.83
C LYS A 52 10.47 -10.99 1.86
N ILE A 53 10.87 -11.09 3.13
CA ILE A 53 9.97 -11.48 4.24
C ILE A 53 8.77 -10.54 4.32
N ASP A 54 9.04 -9.24 4.29
CA ASP A 54 8.03 -8.21 4.52
C ASP A 54 6.95 -8.18 3.41
N VAL A 55 7.35 -8.50 2.18
CA VAL A 55 6.48 -8.54 0.99
C VAL A 55 5.76 -9.88 0.81
N SER A 56 6.44 -11.03 0.90
CA SER A 56 5.84 -12.33 0.57
C SER A 56 5.37 -13.15 1.76
N LYS A 57 5.85 -12.85 2.98
CA LYS A 57 5.75 -13.73 4.16
C LYS A 57 6.28 -15.17 3.95
N GLN A 58 6.94 -15.41 2.81
CA GLN A 58 7.49 -16.71 2.42
C GLN A 58 8.87 -16.48 1.80
N VAL A 59 9.89 -16.98 2.48
CA VAL A 59 11.28 -16.85 2.03
C VAL A 59 11.72 -18.17 1.42
N GLY A 60 12.39 -18.13 0.27
CA GLY A 60 13.02 -19.30 -0.32
C GLY A 60 14.38 -19.56 0.31
N THR A 61 14.86 -20.80 0.26
CA THR A 61 16.21 -21.15 0.75
C THR A 61 17.34 -20.47 -0.03
N HIS A 62 17.06 -20.02 -1.25
CA HIS A 62 18.04 -19.32 -2.09
C HIS A 62 17.37 -18.42 -3.14
N TYR A 63 18.15 -17.46 -3.65
CA TYR A 63 17.75 -16.52 -4.71
C TYR A 63 18.86 -16.36 -5.75
N SER A 64 18.54 -15.79 -6.92
CA SER A 64 19.59 -15.35 -7.85
C SER A 64 20.44 -14.25 -7.22
N LEU A 65 21.61 -13.95 -7.79
CA LEU A 65 22.48 -12.87 -7.31
C LEU A 65 21.79 -11.49 -7.34
N GLU A 66 20.77 -11.33 -8.18
CA GLU A 66 19.91 -10.15 -8.27
C GLU A 66 18.67 -10.23 -7.38
N TRP A 67 18.59 -11.21 -6.48
CA TRP A 67 17.43 -11.48 -5.62
C TRP A 67 16.15 -11.89 -6.39
N GLY A 68 16.30 -12.43 -7.60
CA GLY A 68 15.22 -13.06 -8.36
C GLY A 68 14.77 -14.36 -7.71
N LYS A 69 13.45 -14.65 -7.80
CA LYS A 69 12.90 -15.92 -7.32
C LYS A 69 13.44 -17.06 -8.19
N ILE A 70 13.79 -18.18 -7.56
CA ILE A 70 14.18 -19.42 -8.23
C ILE A 70 13.12 -20.47 -7.92
N ASP A 71 12.57 -21.13 -8.94
CA ASP A 71 11.43 -22.05 -8.78
C ASP A 71 11.78 -23.31 -7.98
N THR A 72 13.04 -23.72 -7.97
CA THR A 72 13.54 -24.86 -7.18
C THR A 72 13.81 -24.52 -5.71
N ALA A 73 13.63 -23.26 -5.29
CA ALA A 73 13.81 -22.86 -3.90
C ALA A 73 12.66 -23.34 -3.00
N SER A 74 12.98 -24.22 -2.06
CA SER A 74 12.05 -24.61 -0.99
C SER A 74 11.80 -23.45 -0.01
N PRO A 75 10.66 -23.43 0.71
CA PRO A 75 10.45 -22.49 1.80
C PRO A 75 11.52 -22.61 2.89
N LEU A 76 11.97 -21.48 3.43
CA LEU A 76 12.85 -21.41 4.58
C LEU A 76 12.14 -22.01 5.81
N GLN A 77 12.85 -22.86 6.55
CA GLN A 77 12.35 -23.55 7.73
C GLN A 77 13.17 -23.15 8.96
N GLU A 78 12.75 -23.60 10.14
CA GLU A 78 13.55 -23.45 11.35
C GLU A 78 14.92 -24.15 11.26
N PRO A 79 15.94 -23.66 11.98
CA PRO A 79 15.92 -22.49 12.89
C PRO A 79 16.10 -21.14 12.17
N TRP A 80 16.13 -21.12 10.83
CA TRP A 80 16.56 -19.95 10.06
C TRP A 80 15.58 -18.77 10.12
N ILE A 81 14.29 -19.03 10.28
CA ILE A 81 13.28 -17.98 10.51
C ILE A 81 13.59 -17.29 11.85
N SER A 82 13.78 -18.08 12.91
CA SER A 82 14.05 -17.57 14.25
C SER A 82 15.42 -16.90 14.38
N ILE A 83 16.45 -17.42 13.70
CA ILE A 83 17.75 -16.75 13.56
C ILE A 83 17.58 -15.39 12.89
N THR A 84 16.77 -15.30 11.82
CA THR A 84 16.50 -14.02 11.16
C THR A 84 15.84 -13.03 12.12
N ALA A 85 14.86 -13.48 12.92
CA ALA A 85 14.21 -12.65 13.94
C ALA A 85 15.21 -12.12 14.98
N LEU A 86 16.07 -13.00 15.51
CA LEU A 86 17.09 -12.64 16.48
C LEU A 86 18.10 -11.64 15.92
N LEU A 87 18.59 -11.86 14.70
CA LEU A 87 19.53 -10.96 14.04
C LEU A 87 18.91 -9.60 13.72
N LEU A 88 17.64 -9.56 13.31
CA LEU A 88 16.90 -8.31 13.13
C LEU A 88 16.71 -7.58 14.47
N TYR A 89 16.39 -8.29 15.54
CA TYR A 89 16.25 -7.69 16.85
C TYR A 89 17.59 -7.15 17.40
N LYS A 90 18.70 -7.85 17.18
CA LYS A 90 20.06 -7.35 17.46
C LYS A 90 20.31 -6.01 16.73
N MET A 91 20.00 -5.96 15.43
CA MET A 91 20.15 -4.75 14.62
C MET A 91 19.26 -3.60 15.13
N PHE A 92 18.00 -3.89 15.45
CA PHE A 92 17.08 -2.94 16.07
C PHE A 92 17.62 -2.39 17.39
N ALA A 93 18.08 -3.24 18.30
CA ALA A 93 18.56 -2.83 19.62
C ALA A 93 19.83 -1.95 19.51
N GLN A 94 20.73 -2.27 18.59
CA GLN A 94 21.93 -1.46 18.33
C GLN A 94 21.58 -0.07 17.79
N GLU A 95 20.67 0.02 16.83
CA GLU A 95 20.23 1.29 16.27
C GLU A 95 19.44 2.12 17.29
N ALA A 96 18.55 1.49 18.07
CA ALA A 96 17.79 2.18 19.11
C ALA A 96 18.71 2.78 20.18
N ALA A 97 19.77 2.06 20.57
CA ALA A 97 20.79 2.57 21.50
C ALA A 97 21.65 3.69 20.87
N GLY A 98 21.86 3.66 19.56
CA GLY A 98 22.64 4.66 18.81
C GLY A 98 21.88 5.92 18.40
N GLY A 99 20.64 6.10 18.87
CA GLY A 99 19.81 7.26 18.50
C GLY A 99 19.17 7.16 17.11
N GLY A 100 18.95 5.93 16.61
CA GLY A 100 18.27 5.67 15.34
C GLY A 100 16.86 6.28 15.29
N GLY A 101 16.45 6.73 14.11
CA GLY A 101 15.16 7.40 13.93
C GLY A 101 13.98 6.46 14.16
N ASP A 102 12.98 6.91 14.92
CA ASP A 102 11.79 6.10 15.27
C ASP A 102 11.05 5.53 14.04
N TYR A 103 11.04 6.27 12.93
CA TYR A 103 10.42 5.84 11.67
C TYR A 103 11.19 4.70 10.96
N GLU A 104 12.52 4.60 11.15
CA GLU A 104 13.32 3.47 10.67
C GLU A 104 13.16 2.25 11.58
N LEU A 105 13.08 2.49 12.89
CA LEU A 105 12.89 1.46 13.90
C LEU A 105 11.51 0.79 13.75
N VAL A 106 10.43 1.56 13.52
CA VAL A 106 9.08 1.00 13.38
C VAL A 106 8.97 0.09 12.15
N LYS A 107 9.70 0.41 11.07
CA LYS A 107 9.77 -0.44 9.88
C LYS A 107 10.41 -1.80 10.21
N LYS A 108 11.47 -1.82 11.02
CA LYS A 108 12.10 -3.06 11.48
C LYS A 108 11.17 -3.86 12.39
N VAL A 109 10.46 -3.18 13.30
CA VAL A 109 9.45 -3.80 14.15
C VAL A 109 8.35 -4.48 13.31
N ASN A 110 7.91 -3.86 12.21
CA ASN A 110 6.92 -4.48 11.31
C ASN A 110 7.37 -5.86 10.82
N THR A 111 8.60 -5.95 10.32
CA THR A 111 9.18 -7.21 9.83
C THR A 111 9.44 -8.18 10.97
N LEU A 112 9.88 -7.68 12.13
CA LEU A 112 10.14 -8.50 13.32
C LEU A 112 8.86 -9.17 13.83
N LEU A 113 7.76 -8.43 13.95
CA LEU A 113 6.47 -9.00 14.34
C LEU A 113 6.00 -10.09 13.36
N LYS A 114 6.17 -9.86 12.05
CA LYS A 114 5.87 -10.90 11.03
C LYS A 114 6.75 -12.13 11.18
N LEU A 115 8.02 -11.98 11.57
CA LEU A 115 8.91 -13.11 11.83
C LEU A 115 8.51 -13.86 13.10
N LEU A 116 8.06 -13.16 14.13
CA LEU A 116 7.54 -13.76 15.36
C LEU A 116 6.25 -14.58 15.11
N ASP A 117 5.39 -14.14 14.18
CA ASP A 117 4.22 -14.91 13.73
C ASP A 117 4.60 -16.19 12.96
N LEU A 118 5.73 -16.18 12.26
CA LEU A 118 6.21 -17.30 11.45
C LEU A 118 7.05 -18.30 12.24
N SER A 119 7.62 -17.89 13.37
CA SER A 119 8.50 -18.71 14.18
C SER A 119 7.75 -19.80 14.93
N ALA A 120 8.30 -21.01 14.94
CA ALA A 120 7.81 -22.15 15.71
C ALA A 120 8.75 -22.52 16.88
N GLU A 121 9.82 -21.76 17.10
CA GLU A 121 10.83 -22.05 18.11
C GLU A 121 10.33 -21.72 19.54
N PRO A 122 10.47 -22.64 20.52
CA PRO A 122 9.99 -22.42 21.89
C PRO A 122 10.55 -21.16 22.57
N TRP A 123 11.77 -20.76 22.22
CA TRP A 123 12.43 -19.57 22.78
C TRP A 123 11.97 -18.24 22.15
N LEU A 124 11.07 -18.29 21.15
CA LEU A 124 10.31 -17.17 20.59
C LEU A 124 8.79 -17.36 20.72
N ALA A 125 8.32 -18.35 21.47
CA ALA A 125 6.90 -18.50 21.79
C ALA A 125 6.38 -17.30 22.60
N ASP A 126 5.06 -17.05 22.60
CA ASP A 126 4.43 -15.88 23.22
C ASP A 126 4.88 -15.63 24.66
N GLU A 127 5.03 -16.69 25.45
CA GLU A 127 5.43 -16.60 26.86
C GLU A 127 6.95 -16.53 27.09
N SER A 128 7.75 -16.66 26.03
CA SER A 128 9.20 -16.69 26.14
C SER A 128 9.76 -15.34 26.63
N PRO A 129 10.81 -15.36 27.47
CA PRO A 129 11.43 -14.12 27.96
C PRO A 129 11.91 -13.20 26.83
N LEU A 130 12.44 -13.75 25.74
CA LEU A 130 12.95 -12.95 24.62
C LEU A 130 11.81 -12.29 23.84
N ARG A 131 10.71 -12.99 23.57
CA ARG A 131 9.54 -12.38 22.91
C ARG A 131 8.92 -11.29 23.77
N LYS A 132 8.79 -11.49 25.08
CA LYS A 132 8.32 -10.46 26.02
C LYS A 132 9.19 -9.21 25.98
N LEU A 133 10.52 -9.37 25.94
CA LEU A 133 11.46 -8.26 25.79
C LEU A 133 11.25 -7.52 24.46
N ILE A 134 11.17 -8.24 23.34
CA ILE A 134 10.93 -7.66 22.01
C ILE A 134 9.61 -6.86 22.00
N LEU A 135 8.54 -7.44 22.55
CA LEU A 135 7.23 -6.78 22.60
C LEU A 135 7.25 -5.56 23.53
N SER A 136 7.97 -5.60 24.64
CA SER A 136 8.17 -4.45 25.53
C SER A 136 8.86 -3.29 24.82
N ASP A 137 9.92 -3.56 24.05
CA ASP A 137 10.62 -2.53 23.26
C ASP A 137 9.71 -1.98 22.16
N PHE A 138 8.93 -2.84 21.51
CA PHE A 138 7.91 -2.42 20.55
C PHE A 138 6.89 -1.48 21.19
N HIS A 139 6.32 -1.84 22.34
CA HIS A 139 5.34 -0.99 23.04
C HIS A 139 5.95 0.35 23.46
N SER A 140 7.21 0.32 23.91
CA SER A 140 7.95 1.53 24.27
C SER A 140 8.20 2.45 23.05
N LEU A 141 8.51 1.88 21.89
CA LEU A 141 8.59 2.64 20.63
C LEU A 141 7.21 3.16 20.23
N ALA A 142 6.20 2.31 20.21
CA ALA A 142 4.83 2.66 19.80
C ALA A 142 4.23 3.79 20.65
N ALA A 143 4.53 3.83 21.94
CA ALA A 143 4.09 4.89 22.85
C ALA A 143 4.66 6.28 22.49
N ARG A 144 5.73 6.35 21.68
CA ARG A 144 6.28 7.61 21.14
C ARG A 144 5.53 8.10 19.90
N ALA A 145 4.63 7.31 19.31
CA ALA A 145 3.86 7.75 18.17
C ALA A 145 2.88 8.87 18.56
N PRO A 146 2.71 9.92 17.71
CA PRO A 146 3.34 10.07 16.41
C PRO A 146 4.81 10.52 16.50
N PHE A 147 5.68 9.87 15.73
CA PHE A 147 7.15 10.07 15.84
C PHE A 147 7.61 11.45 15.39
N THR A 148 6.89 12.02 14.44
CA THR A 148 7.09 13.38 13.96
C THR A 148 5.76 14.09 14.01
N LYS A 149 5.77 15.41 14.23
CA LYS A 149 4.58 16.23 13.98
C LYS A 149 4.82 17.02 12.69
N PRO A 150 3.87 17.05 11.75
CA PRO A 150 3.97 17.88 10.56
C PRO A 150 4.25 19.30 11.01
N LYS A 151 5.35 19.88 10.49
CA LYS A 151 5.73 21.26 10.80
C LYS A 151 4.70 22.26 10.25
N THR A 152 3.86 21.84 9.31
CA THR A 152 2.89 22.66 8.61
C THR A 152 1.46 22.13 8.79
N SER A 153 0.51 23.06 8.96
CA SER A 153 -0.95 22.83 8.86
C SER A 153 -1.30 22.26 7.46
N PRO A 154 -2.54 21.77 7.20
CA PRO A 154 -2.90 21.31 5.86
C PRO A 154 -2.41 22.31 4.81
N SER A 155 -1.53 21.87 3.91
CA SER A 155 -0.75 22.78 3.06
C SER A 155 -1.66 23.61 2.16
N GLU A 156 -2.82 23.06 1.79
CA GLU A 156 -3.87 23.73 1.03
C GLU A 156 -5.24 23.28 1.53
N THR A 157 -6.02 24.21 2.10
CA THR A 157 -7.46 24.03 2.37
C THR A 157 -8.25 24.52 1.16
N GLU A 158 -8.29 23.71 0.12
CA GLU A 158 -9.13 24.02 -1.04
C GLU A 158 -10.56 23.54 -0.82
N SER A 159 -11.51 24.49 -0.80
CA SER A 159 -12.92 24.18 -0.61
C SER A 159 -13.48 23.32 -1.75
N PHE A 160 -14.39 22.40 -1.41
CA PHE A 160 -15.06 21.57 -2.42
C PHE A 160 -16.13 22.40 -3.16
N SER A 161 -15.81 22.87 -4.36
CA SER A 161 -16.80 23.56 -5.21
C SER A 161 -17.58 22.57 -6.06
N LEU A 162 -18.88 22.45 -5.79
CA LEU A 162 -19.81 21.82 -6.72
C LEU A 162 -19.99 22.72 -7.94
N SER A 163 -19.80 22.17 -9.13
CA SER A 163 -20.34 22.78 -10.35
C SER A 163 -21.46 21.88 -10.85
N GLY A 164 -22.67 22.42 -10.96
CA GLY A 164 -23.86 21.62 -11.25
C GLY A 164 -23.73 20.90 -12.60
N GLY A 165 -23.76 19.56 -12.58
CA GLY A 165 -23.94 18.70 -13.76
C GLY A 165 -22.72 18.55 -14.68
N GLY A 166 -22.24 17.31 -14.84
CA GLY A 166 -21.09 16.98 -15.68
C GLY A 166 -21.24 17.45 -17.13
N GLY A 167 -20.25 18.20 -17.61
CA GLY A 167 -20.28 18.72 -18.97
C GLY A 167 -18.92 19.10 -19.55
N ARG A 168 -17.93 19.41 -18.71
CA ARG A 168 -16.59 19.71 -19.21
C ARG A 168 -15.75 18.44 -19.33
N THR A 169 -15.55 18.00 -20.56
CA THR A 169 -14.57 16.96 -20.87
C THR A 169 -13.16 17.47 -20.58
N ILE A 170 -12.40 16.72 -19.77
CA ILE A 170 -11.00 17.02 -19.44
C ILE A 170 -10.04 16.04 -20.15
N PRO A 171 -8.81 16.46 -20.52
CA PRO A 171 -7.85 15.63 -21.24
C PRO A 171 -7.17 14.62 -20.30
N LEU A 172 -7.98 13.71 -19.75
CA LEU A 172 -7.55 12.70 -18.80
C LEU A 172 -8.19 11.37 -19.18
N ILE A 173 -7.36 10.34 -19.34
CA ILE A 173 -7.79 8.98 -19.57
C ILE A 173 -7.79 8.25 -18.23
N VAL A 174 -8.94 7.74 -17.82
CA VAL A 174 -9.01 6.94 -16.59
C VAL A 174 -8.74 5.49 -16.94
N LEU A 175 -7.59 4.98 -16.49
CA LEU A 175 -7.30 3.55 -16.54
C LEU A 175 -8.01 2.90 -15.36
N TYR A 176 -9.25 2.50 -15.62
CA TYR A 176 -10.22 2.14 -14.61
C TYR A 176 -10.09 0.67 -14.24
N TRP A 177 -9.69 0.44 -12.98
CA TRP A 177 -9.77 -0.84 -12.32
C TRP A 177 -10.84 -0.77 -11.23
N GLU A 178 -11.87 -1.60 -11.34
CA GLU A 178 -13.01 -1.57 -10.42
C GLU A 178 -12.58 -1.71 -8.95
N GLY A 179 -13.02 -0.78 -8.11
CA GLY A 179 -12.75 -0.74 -6.68
C GLY A 179 -13.09 0.61 -6.03
N PRO A 180 -13.03 0.72 -4.69
CA PRO A 180 -13.41 1.93 -3.96
C PRO A 180 -12.68 3.20 -4.41
N ILE A 181 -11.36 3.12 -4.68
CA ILE A 181 -10.54 4.26 -5.14
C ILE A 181 -11.06 4.79 -6.48
N ALA A 182 -11.21 3.92 -7.48
CA ALA A 182 -11.70 4.30 -8.80
C ALA A 182 -13.09 4.94 -8.75
N ARG A 183 -13.97 4.43 -7.86
CA ARG A 183 -15.31 4.98 -7.65
C ARG A 183 -15.28 6.37 -7.01
N ALA A 184 -14.45 6.58 -5.99
CA ALA A 184 -14.28 7.90 -5.37
C ALA A 184 -13.75 8.93 -6.38
N TYR A 185 -12.83 8.54 -7.26
CA TYR A 185 -12.30 9.43 -8.30
C TYR A 185 -13.37 9.88 -9.30
N LEU A 186 -14.15 8.94 -9.82
CA LEU A 186 -15.19 9.25 -10.79
C LEU A 186 -16.31 10.12 -10.19
N GLU A 187 -16.72 9.84 -8.95
CA GLU A 187 -17.68 10.70 -8.24
C GLU A 187 -17.12 12.09 -7.95
N THR A 188 -15.83 12.19 -7.62
CA THR A 188 -15.15 13.48 -7.42
C THR A 188 -15.14 14.31 -8.69
N MET A 189 -14.66 13.74 -9.81
CA MET A 189 -14.68 14.40 -11.12
C MET A 189 -16.08 14.88 -11.47
N ARG A 190 -17.08 14.00 -11.37
CA ARG A 190 -18.46 14.32 -11.74
C ARG A 190 -19.07 15.39 -10.86
N ALA A 191 -18.86 15.34 -9.54
CA ALA A 191 -19.36 16.34 -8.61
C ALA A 191 -18.72 17.72 -8.85
N MET A 192 -17.49 17.76 -9.35
CA MET A 192 -16.81 18.98 -9.80
C MET A 192 -17.19 19.39 -11.23
N GLY A 193 -18.13 18.70 -11.89
CA GLY A 193 -18.61 19.00 -13.25
C GLY A 193 -17.72 18.51 -14.39
N PHE A 194 -16.72 17.69 -14.08
CA PHE A 194 -15.78 17.13 -15.05
C PHE A 194 -16.20 15.73 -15.51
N ALA A 195 -15.91 15.42 -16.77
CA ALA A 195 -15.92 14.08 -17.32
C ALA A 195 -14.54 13.78 -17.92
N PRO A 196 -13.92 12.62 -17.65
CA PRO A 196 -12.70 12.24 -18.36
C PRO A 196 -13.01 12.06 -19.84
N MET A 197 -12.02 12.31 -20.70
CA MET A 197 -12.20 12.13 -22.15
C MET A 197 -12.40 10.67 -22.55
N LYS A 198 -11.86 9.73 -21.76
CA LYS A 198 -12.02 8.30 -21.99
C LYS A 198 -11.89 7.53 -20.68
N ILE A 199 -12.67 6.46 -20.55
CA ILE A 199 -12.47 5.43 -19.52
C ILE A 199 -12.05 4.14 -20.21
N ILE A 200 -10.83 3.66 -19.96
CA ILE A 200 -10.40 2.30 -20.33
C ILE A 200 -10.75 1.41 -19.15
N HIS A 201 -11.83 0.65 -19.28
CA HIS A 201 -12.32 -0.24 -18.23
C HIS A 201 -11.61 -1.59 -18.32
N MET A 202 -10.60 -1.77 -17.47
CA MET A 202 -9.87 -3.02 -17.34
C MET A 202 -10.72 -4.11 -16.69
N ILE A 203 -11.01 -5.16 -17.46
CA ILE A 203 -11.75 -6.34 -17.01
C ILE A 203 -10.80 -7.53 -16.99
N SER A 204 -10.57 -8.08 -15.80
CA SER A 204 -9.64 -9.18 -15.60
C SER A 204 -10.13 -10.48 -16.25
N LYS A 205 -9.23 -11.20 -16.93
CA LYS A 205 -9.41 -12.59 -17.39
C LYS A 205 -9.44 -13.60 -16.23
N TYR A 206 -9.10 -13.17 -15.02
CA TYR A 206 -9.00 -14.00 -13.82
C TYR A 206 -9.91 -13.46 -12.71
N ASP A 207 -10.44 -14.35 -11.89
CA ASP A 207 -11.07 -13.95 -10.63
C ASP A 207 -10.02 -13.25 -9.74
N ILE A 208 -10.27 -11.99 -9.40
CA ILE A 208 -9.30 -11.11 -8.72
C ILE A 208 -8.98 -11.54 -7.27
N VAL A 209 -9.72 -12.50 -6.71
CA VAL A 209 -9.50 -13.03 -5.36
C VAL A 209 -8.79 -14.38 -5.44
N THR A 210 -9.27 -15.29 -6.29
CA THR A 210 -8.73 -16.67 -6.36
C THR A 210 -7.59 -16.82 -7.36
N GLY A 211 -7.40 -15.87 -8.28
CA GLY A 211 -6.45 -15.96 -9.39
C GLY A 211 -6.83 -16.99 -10.46
N LYS A 212 -7.96 -17.68 -10.32
CA LYS A 212 -8.40 -18.70 -11.28
C LYS A 212 -8.90 -18.03 -12.57
N PRO A 213 -8.63 -18.62 -13.75
CA PRO A 213 -9.11 -18.08 -15.01
C PRO A 213 -10.64 -18.13 -15.08
N ILE A 214 -11.23 -17.06 -15.59
CA ILE A 214 -12.68 -16.99 -15.84
C ILE A 214 -12.99 -17.87 -17.05
N THR A 215 -14.03 -18.68 -16.91
CA THR A 215 -14.27 -19.88 -17.71
C THR A 215 -14.29 -19.62 -19.23
N ARG A 216 -13.49 -20.41 -19.99
CA ARG A 216 -13.24 -20.20 -21.43
C ARG A 216 -14.36 -20.65 -22.37
N TRP A 217 -15.23 -21.55 -21.93
CA TRP A 217 -16.35 -22.14 -22.70
C TRP A 217 -17.52 -21.17 -22.97
N LEU A 218 -17.56 -20.02 -22.29
CA LEU A 218 -18.57 -18.99 -22.57
C LEU A 218 -18.20 -18.17 -23.82
N PRO A 219 -19.17 -17.80 -24.68
CA PRO A 219 -18.97 -16.82 -25.75
C PRO A 219 -18.34 -15.53 -25.23
N SER A 220 -17.52 -14.86 -26.06
CA SER A 220 -16.68 -13.72 -25.64
C SER A 220 -17.47 -12.61 -24.96
N THR A 221 -18.61 -12.20 -25.53
CA THR A 221 -19.47 -11.14 -24.97
C THR A 221 -20.04 -11.50 -23.60
N ILE A 222 -20.54 -12.74 -23.45
CA ILE A 222 -21.09 -13.25 -22.18
C ILE A 222 -19.99 -13.34 -21.13
N ARG A 223 -18.82 -13.83 -21.53
CA ARG A 223 -17.64 -13.95 -20.66
C ARG A 223 -17.18 -12.60 -20.14
N THR A 224 -17.11 -11.57 -20.99
CA THR A 224 -16.72 -10.21 -20.58
C THR A 224 -17.74 -9.61 -19.61
N HIS A 225 -19.05 -9.78 -19.88
CA HIS A 225 -20.10 -9.30 -18.98
C HIS A 225 -20.03 -10.00 -17.60
N TYR A 226 -19.90 -11.33 -17.60
CA TYR A 226 -19.74 -12.11 -16.37
C TYR A 226 -18.47 -11.70 -15.60
N ALA A 227 -17.33 -11.55 -16.29
CA ALA A 227 -16.08 -11.11 -15.68
C ALA A 227 -16.20 -9.72 -15.04
N LYS A 228 -16.82 -8.76 -15.74
CA LYS A 228 -17.12 -7.42 -15.20
C LYS A 228 -17.98 -7.52 -13.93
N HIS A 229 -19.04 -8.32 -13.95
CA HIS A 229 -19.90 -8.53 -12.79
C HIS A 229 -19.14 -9.15 -11.61
N LEU A 230 -18.37 -10.21 -11.87
CA LEU A 230 -17.58 -10.91 -10.84
C LEU A 230 -16.55 -9.97 -10.21
N GLN A 231 -15.77 -9.25 -11.03
CA GLN A 231 -14.79 -8.26 -10.57
C GLN A 231 -15.44 -7.18 -9.69
N LYS A 232 -16.58 -6.63 -10.13
CA LYS A 232 -17.38 -5.66 -9.35
C LYS A 232 -17.83 -6.23 -8.01
N THR A 233 -18.37 -7.45 -7.99
CA THR A 233 -18.84 -8.09 -6.76
C THR A 233 -17.69 -8.36 -5.79
N LYS A 234 -16.54 -8.84 -6.28
CA LYS A 234 -15.36 -9.14 -5.44
C LYS A 234 -14.69 -7.89 -4.90
N ALA A 235 -14.50 -6.87 -5.74
CA ALA A 235 -13.88 -5.61 -5.35
C ALA A 235 -14.69 -4.86 -4.28
N HIS A 236 -16.02 -5.02 -4.28
CA HIS A 236 -16.95 -4.37 -3.35
C HIS A 236 -17.49 -5.29 -2.25
N TYR A 237 -16.87 -6.46 -2.03
CA TYR A 237 -17.29 -7.39 -0.95
C TYR A 237 -17.24 -6.72 0.43
N TRP A 238 -16.11 -6.10 0.79
CA TRP A 238 -15.94 -5.44 2.09
C TRP A 238 -16.82 -4.19 2.25
N PRO A 239 -16.87 -3.25 1.28
CA PRO A 239 -17.81 -2.14 1.34
C PRO A 239 -19.27 -2.59 1.57
N LYS A 240 -19.73 -3.63 0.86
CA LYS A 240 -21.09 -4.18 1.05
C LYS A 240 -21.26 -4.84 2.41
N LYS A 241 -20.31 -5.68 2.83
CA LYS A 241 -20.37 -6.39 4.12
C LYS A 241 -20.43 -5.41 5.28
N ILE A 242 -19.56 -4.40 5.29
CA ILE A 242 -19.52 -3.38 6.34
C ILE A 242 -20.77 -2.51 6.28
N GLY A 243 -21.17 -2.07 5.08
CA GLY A 243 -22.38 -1.24 4.92
C GLY A 243 -23.67 -1.92 5.37
N ASN A 244 -23.76 -3.25 5.25
CA ASN A 244 -24.93 -4.01 5.68
C ASN A 244 -24.90 -4.36 7.17
N ASN A 245 -23.72 -4.74 7.70
CA ASN A 245 -23.62 -5.29 9.05
C ASN A 245 -23.25 -4.22 10.10
N PHE A 246 -22.57 -3.15 9.68
CA PHE A 246 -22.06 -2.09 10.55
C PHE A 246 -22.33 -0.70 9.94
N PRO A 247 -23.61 -0.35 9.67
CA PRO A 247 -23.95 0.92 9.04
C PRO A 247 -23.47 2.13 9.86
N ASP A 248 -23.50 2.06 11.19
CA ASP A 248 -23.04 3.14 12.07
C ASP A 248 -21.53 3.40 11.93
N LEU A 249 -20.73 2.33 11.81
CA LEU A 249 -19.29 2.44 11.55
C LEU A 249 -19.02 3.09 10.19
N LYS A 250 -19.73 2.67 9.15
CA LYS A 250 -19.63 3.28 7.83
C LYS A 250 -20.01 4.76 7.88
N ASN A 251 -21.13 5.10 8.51
CA ASN A 251 -21.63 6.47 8.58
C ASN A 251 -20.67 7.36 9.39
N ALA A 252 -20.17 6.89 10.54
CA ALA A 252 -19.18 7.63 11.33
C ALA A 252 -17.93 8.00 10.53
N VAL A 253 -17.43 7.09 9.68
CA VAL A 253 -16.29 7.38 8.79
C VAL A 253 -16.68 8.36 7.67
N LEU A 254 -17.81 8.16 7.00
CA LEU A 254 -18.24 9.04 5.90
C LEU A 254 -18.64 10.45 6.37
N ASP A 255 -19.21 10.56 7.57
CA ASP A 255 -19.57 11.84 8.18
C ASP A 255 -18.32 12.65 8.54
N GLU A 256 -17.29 12.01 9.11
CA GLU A 256 -16.01 12.66 9.36
C GLU A 256 -15.32 13.06 8.05
N VAL A 257 -15.35 12.21 7.01
CA VAL A 257 -14.87 12.56 5.66
C VAL A 257 -15.65 13.75 5.11
N SER A 258 -16.97 13.75 5.20
CA SER A 258 -17.81 14.85 4.70
C SER A 258 -17.48 16.15 5.42
N SER A 259 -17.38 16.11 6.75
CA SER A 259 -17.10 17.29 7.58
C SER A 259 -15.69 17.82 7.43
N ARG A 260 -14.68 16.95 7.33
CA ARG A 260 -13.26 17.36 7.32
C ARG A 260 -12.73 17.58 5.92
N PHE A 261 -13.17 16.79 4.95
CA PHE A 261 -12.71 16.87 3.56
C PHE A 261 -13.71 17.63 2.68
N GLU A 262 -14.86 18.05 3.22
CA GLU A 262 -15.89 18.84 2.55
C GLU A 262 -16.54 18.14 1.34
N PHE A 263 -16.46 16.81 1.25
CA PHE A 263 -17.20 16.08 0.23
C PHE A 263 -18.70 16.03 0.58
N PRO A 264 -19.61 16.37 -0.35
CA PRO A 264 -21.04 16.20 -0.12
C PRO A 264 -21.40 14.73 0.12
N GLN A 265 -22.32 14.48 1.05
CA GLN A 265 -22.83 13.13 1.34
C GLN A 265 -23.39 12.42 0.10
N SER A 266 -23.96 13.17 -0.85
CA SER A 266 -24.43 12.65 -2.13
C SER A 266 -23.30 12.08 -3.00
N THR A 267 -22.12 12.71 -2.99
CA THR A 267 -20.90 12.25 -3.66
C THR A 267 -20.34 11.00 -2.98
N LEU A 268 -20.26 11.02 -1.64
CA LEU A 268 -19.77 9.89 -0.83
C LEU A 268 -20.65 8.63 -1.03
N SER A 269 -21.96 8.79 -0.93
CA SER A 269 -22.91 7.71 -1.17
C SER A 269 -22.96 7.27 -2.63
N GLY A 270 -22.71 8.17 -3.58
CA GLY A 270 -22.60 7.88 -5.02
C GLY A 270 -21.59 6.78 -5.34
N ALA A 271 -20.42 6.82 -4.69
CA ALA A 271 -19.35 5.85 -4.92
C ALA A 271 -19.79 4.41 -4.58
N ASN A 272 -20.74 4.27 -3.65
CA ASN A 272 -21.30 2.99 -3.21
C ASN A 272 -22.52 2.54 -4.04
N LYS A 273 -23.08 3.40 -4.90
CA LYS A 273 -24.19 3.03 -5.82
C LYS A 273 -23.71 2.23 -7.02
N LEU A 274 -22.41 2.25 -7.30
CA LEU A 274 -21.76 1.47 -8.37
C LEU A 274 -22.43 1.64 -9.74
N ARG A 275 -22.72 2.89 -10.12
CA ARG A 275 -23.36 3.24 -11.40
C ARG A 275 -22.55 2.75 -12.61
N GLU A 276 -23.20 2.58 -13.75
CA GLU A 276 -22.51 2.19 -14.98
C GLU A 276 -21.56 3.29 -15.46
N MET A 277 -20.48 2.91 -16.13
CA MET A 277 -19.41 3.83 -16.53
C MET A 277 -19.89 4.96 -17.46
N ASN A 278 -20.92 4.70 -18.27
CA ASN A 278 -21.52 5.69 -19.16
C ASN A 278 -22.16 6.88 -18.41
N PHE A 279 -22.40 6.73 -17.11
CA PHE A 279 -22.81 7.84 -16.25
C PHE A 279 -21.68 8.85 -16.02
N TYR A 280 -20.42 8.43 -16.10
CA TYR A 280 -19.25 9.28 -15.81
C TYR A 280 -18.53 9.76 -17.08
N CYS A 281 -18.62 9.02 -18.18
CA CYS A 281 -17.93 9.33 -19.43
C CYS A 281 -18.75 8.83 -20.62
N SER A 282 -18.80 9.61 -21.71
CA SER A 282 -19.45 9.21 -22.96
C SER A 282 -18.63 8.19 -23.76
N ASP A 283 -17.31 8.13 -23.54
CA ASP A 283 -16.38 7.23 -24.23
C ASP A 283 -15.79 6.22 -23.25
N VAL A 284 -16.47 5.07 -23.14
CA VAL A 284 -16.06 3.95 -22.28
C VAL A 284 -15.64 2.78 -23.15
N GLU A 285 -14.41 2.33 -22.95
CA GLU A 285 -13.82 1.20 -23.67
C GLU A 285 -13.56 0.03 -22.70
N PRO A 286 -14.39 -1.02 -22.70
CA PRO A 286 -14.11 -2.25 -21.95
C PRO A 286 -12.96 -3.03 -22.58
N LEU A 287 -11.92 -3.33 -21.80
CA LEU A 287 -10.75 -4.08 -22.25
C LEU A 287 -10.55 -5.34 -21.40
N PHE A 288 -10.71 -6.51 -22.03
CA PHE A 288 -10.59 -7.81 -21.37
C PHE A 288 -9.13 -8.29 -21.37
N VAL A 289 -8.46 -8.22 -20.21
CA VAL A 289 -6.99 -8.34 -20.07
C VAL A 289 -6.55 -9.29 -18.95
N SER A 290 -5.36 -9.89 -19.06
CA SER A 290 -4.75 -10.69 -17.99
C SER A 290 -4.17 -9.84 -16.86
N GLY A 291 -3.95 -8.55 -17.10
CA GLY A 291 -3.35 -7.59 -16.18
C GLY A 291 -2.60 -6.50 -16.95
N PHE A 292 -1.75 -5.73 -16.25
CA PHE A 292 -1.00 -4.64 -16.87
C PHE A 292 0.10 -5.10 -17.84
N GLN A 293 0.54 -6.36 -17.74
CA GLN A 293 1.51 -6.93 -18.67
C GLN A 293 0.86 -7.51 -19.94
N ASP A 294 -0.48 -7.48 -20.06
CA ASP A 294 -1.16 -8.00 -21.25
C ASP A 294 -0.77 -7.15 -22.49
N PRO A 295 -0.20 -7.75 -23.55
CA PRO A 295 0.17 -7.02 -24.77
C PRO A 295 -1.00 -6.27 -25.41
N VAL A 296 -2.24 -6.75 -25.21
CA VAL A 296 -3.44 -6.06 -25.69
C VAL A 296 -3.58 -4.67 -25.09
N LEU A 297 -3.28 -4.51 -23.79
CA LEU A 297 -3.29 -3.22 -23.13
C LEU A 297 -2.21 -2.30 -23.69
N HIS A 298 -0.98 -2.79 -23.82
CA HIS A 298 0.12 -2.01 -24.39
C HIS A 298 -0.23 -1.51 -25.80
N THR A 299 -0.64 -2.41 -26.70
CA THR A 299 -1.06 -2.06 -28.06
C THR A 299 -2.20 -1.03 -28.04
N ARG A 300 -3.19 -1.20 -27.16
CA ARG A 300 -4.29 -0.25 -27.09
C ARG A 300 -3.84 1.13 -26.62
N LEU A 301 -3.01 1.21 -25.58
CA LEU A 301 -2.45 2.49 -25.11
C LEU A 301 -1.57 3.16 -26.18
N THR A 302 -0.87 2.42 -27.05
CA THR A 302 -0.14 3.07 -28.16
C THR A 302 -1.01 3.68 -29.26
N GLN A 303 -2.31 3.41 -29.25
CA GLN A 303 -3.26 3.78 -30.30
C GLN A 303 -4.37 4.73 -29.81
N ILE A 304 -4.37 5.14 -28.54
CA ILE A 304 -5.30 6.15 -28.02
C ILE A 304 -4.68 7.56 -28.18
N PRO A 305 -5.50 8.62 -28.13
CA PRO A 305 -4.99 10.00 -28.18
C PRO A 305 -4.04 10.35 -27.03
N ASP A 306 -3.16 11.31 -27.28
CA ASP A 306 -2.20 11.83 -26.29
C ASP A 306 -2.94 12.53 -25.16
N ALA A 307 -2.80 11.97 -23.97
CA ALA A 307 -3.37 12.47 -22.73
C ALA A 307 -2.76 11.74 -21.54
N ALA A 308 -2.86 12.37 -20.38
CA ALA A 308 -2.39 11.76 -19.14
C ALA A 308 -3.30 10.59 -18.76
N ILE A 309 -2.71 9.58 -18.14
CA ILE A 309 -3.42 8.38 -17.68
C ILE A 309 -3.55 8.44 -16.16
N LEU A 310 -4.76 8.59 -15.65
CA LEU A 310 -5.03 8.44 -14.23
C LEU A 310 -5.15 6.96 -13.86
N TYR A 311 -4.17 6.46 -13.11
CA TYR A 311 -4.16 5.10 -12.60
C TYR A 311 -5.01 4.98 -11.32
N THR A 312 -5.92 4.00 -11.30
CA THR A 312 -6.94 3.85 -10.24
C THR A 312 -6.76 2.60 -9.36
N GLY A 313 -5.67 1.84 -9.53
CA GLY A 313 -5.38 0.62 -8.80
C GLY A 313 -5.28 -0.62 -9.70
N GLY A 314 -5.23 -1.80 -9.08
CA GLY A 314 -5.25 -3.09 -9.78
C GLY A 314 -3.93 -3.84 -9.91
N GLY A 315 -2.83 -3.29 -9.37
CA GLY A 315 -1.52 -3.95 -9.36
C GLY A 315 -0.39 -3.12 -9.98
N ILE A 316 0.78 -3.71 -10.13
CA ILE A 316 1.99 -3.02 -10.59
C ILE A 316 1.90 -2.72 -12.09
N VAL A 317 2.11 -1.46 -12.46
CA VAL A 317 2.24 -1.03 -13.86
C VAL A 317 3.68 -1.32 -14.32
N PRO A 318 3.88 -2.15 -15.36
CA PRO A 318 5.23 -2.53 -15.79
C PRO A 318 5.94 -1.38 -16.49
N ALA A 319 7.27 -1.42 -16.48
CA ALA A 319 8.11 -0.43 -17.15
C ALA A 319 7.77 -0.26 -18.63
N SER A 320 7.35 -1.33 -19.32
CA SER A 320 6.93 -1.29 -20.73
C SER A 320 5.72 -0.39 -20.98
N LEU A 321 4.78 -0.29 -20.04
CA LEU A 321 3.66 0.66 -20.15
C LEU A 321 4.10 2.08 -19.77
N LEU A 322 4.93 2.22 -18.73
CA LEU A 322 5.43 3.53 -18.27
C LEU A 322 6.36 4.20 -19.29
N SER A 323 7.00 3.43 -20.17
CA SER A 323 7.87 3.93 -21.24
C SER A 323 7.14 4.44 -22.48
N ILE A 324 5.80 4.34 -22.54
CA ILE A 324 5.02 4.89 -23.67
C ILE A 324 5.08 6.42 -23.59
N SER A 325 5.97 7.03 -24.38
CA SER A 325 6.33 8.46 -24.28
C SER A 325 5.18 9.45 -24.42
N ARG A 326 4.08 9.04 -25.06
CA ARG A 326 2.88 9.85 -25.31
C ARG A 326 1.93 9.92 -24.10
N HIS A 327 2.20 9.14 -23.04
CA HIS A 327 1.39 9.10 -21.84
C HIS A 327 2.23 9.29 -20.59
N ARG A 328 1.76 10.16 -19.69
CA ARG A 328 2.24 10.18 -18.31
C ARG A 328 1.20 9.57 -17.39
N PHE A 329 1.63 8.57 -16.63
CA PHE A 329 0.78 7.90 -15.66
C PHE A 329 0.77 8.70 -14.37
N ILE A 330 -0.39 9.21 -13.99
CA ILE A 330 -0.62 9.90 -12.73
C ILE A 330 -1.10 8.89 -11.71
N HIS A 331 -0.47 8.89 -10.54
CA HIS A 331 -0.97 8.21 -9.37
C HIS A 331 -1.13 9.18 -8.21
N ILE A 332 -2.15 8.93 -7.38
CA ILE A 332 -2.34 9.63 -6.11
C ILE A 332 -2.16 8.60 -5.01
N HIS A 333 -1.03 8.70 -4.31
CA HIS A 333 -0.60 7.80 -3.25
C HIS A 333 -1.01 8.35 -1.88
N PRO A 334 -1.49 7.56 -0.91
CA PRO A 334 -2.00 8.04 0.38
C PRO A 334 -0.87 8.11 1.41
N GLY A 335 0.25 8.73 1.03
CA GLY A 335 1.42 8.96 1.86
C GLY A 335 2.18 10.19 1.37
N PHE A 336 2.89 10.87 2.27
CA PHE A 336 3.64 12.08 1.96
C PHE A 336 4.97 11.69 1.32
N LEU A 337 5.07 11.80 0.00
CA LEU A 337 6.31 11.47 -0.71
C LEU A 337 7.36 12.59 -0.56
N PRO A 338 8.67 12.22 -0.50
CA PRO A 338 9.24 10.87 -0.57
C PRO A 338 9.21 10.10 0.77
N ASN A 339 8.84 10.75 1.88
CA ASN A 339 8.99 10.24 3.24
C ASN A 339 8.23 8.92 3.53
N ILE A 340 7.02 8.76 2.97
CA ILE A 340 6.11 7.64 3.24
C ILE A 340 5.66 6.99 1.93
N ARG A 341 6.45 6.04 1.41
CA ARG A 341 6.16 5.24 0.20
C ARG A 341 5.54 3.88 0.53
N GLY A 342 4.88 3.24 -0.43
CA GLY A 342 4.54 1.82 -0.39
C GLY A 342 3.11 1.48 0.04
N ALA A 343 2.94 0.42 0.82
CA ALA A 343 1.61 -0.11 1.14
C ALA A 343 1.08 0.45 2.47
N ASP A 344 -0.24 0.34 2.71
CA ASP A 344 -0.93 0.78 3.93
C ASP A 344 -0.60 2.20 4.39
N CYS A 345 -0.21 3.10 3.48
CA CYS A 345 0.31 4.43 3.85
C CYS A 345 -0.72 5.32 4.56
N VAL A 346 -2.02 5.10 4.33
CA VAL A 346 -3.10 5.74 5.09
C VAL A 346 -3.05 5.37 6.58
N LEU A 347 -2.49 4.20 6.93
CA LEU A 347 -2.29 3.75 8.31
C LEU A 347 -0.86 4.04 8.82
N TRP A 348 0.15 4.04 7.96
CA TRP A 348 1.50 4.46 8.37
C TRP A 348 1.57 5.95 8.72
N SER A 349 0.89 6.80 7.95
CA SER A 349 0.95 8.25 8.15
C SER A 349 0.54 8.69 9.56
N PRO A 350 -0.55 8.17 10.17
CA PRO A 350 -0.89 8.45 11.57
C PRO A 350 0.20 8.07 12.59
N ILE A 351 0.87 6.93 12.43
CA ILE A 351 1.95 6.53 13.36
C ILE A 351 3.19 7.42 13.17
N ILE A 352 3.52 7.75 11.92
CA ILE A 352 4.75 8.51 11.60
C ILE A 352 4.57 10.00 11.92
N SER A 353 3.40 10.55 11.62
CA SER A 353 3.17 12.00 11.56
C SER A 353 1.92 12.45 12.34
N GLY A 354 1.10 11.53 12.85
CA GLY A 354 -0.15 11.87 13.54
C GLY A 354 -1.30 12.26 12.61
N ARG A 355 -1.05 12.41 11.30
CA ARG A 355 -2.05 12.83 10.31
C ARG A 355 -1.92 12.02 9.03
N VAL A 356 -2.97 12.02 8.21
CA VAL A 356 -2.91 11.43 6.87
C VAL A 356 -2.47 12.45 5.83
N SER A 357 -1.91 11.94 4.76
CA SER A 357 -1.40 12.70 3.62
C SER A 357 -1.68 11.97 2.34
N ALA A 358 -1.65 12.68 1.23
CA ALA A 358 -1.55 12.07 -0.08
C ALA A 358 -0.68 12.91 -1.02
N THR A 359 -0.13 12.26 -2.03
CA THR A 359 0.74 12.88 -3.03
C THR A 359 0.26 12.56 -4.43
N CYS A 360 0.12 13.58 -5.27
CA CYS A 360 -0.01 13.43 -6.72
C CYS A 360 1.38 13.39 -7.34
N PHE A 361 1.67 12.35 -8.12
CA PHE A 361 2.98 12.18 -8.76
C PHE A 361 2.82 11.44 -10.10
N TYR A 362 3.84 11.57 -10.94
CA TYR A 362 3.98 10.77 -12.15
C TYR A 362 4.69 9.46 -11.83
N MET A 363 4.11 8.33 -12.22
CA MET A 363 4.66 7.02 -11.90
C MET A 363 6.00 6.77 -12.59
N SER A 364 6.89 6.06 -11.91
CA SER A 364 8.12 5.47 -12.46
C SER A 364 8.17 3.97 -12.12
N SER A 365 9.22 3.26 -12.55
CA SER A 365 9.33 1.80 -12.39
C SER A 365 9.49 1.35 -10.93
N GLY A 366 9.93 2.23 -10.03
CA GLY A 366 10.01 1.97 -8.59
C GLY A 366 8.71 2.24 -7.85
N ILE A 367 8.61 1.73 -6.62
CA ILE A 367 7.42 1.89 -5.76
C ILE A 367 7.36 3.35 -5.27
N ASP A 368 6.44 4.11 -5.86
CA ASP A 368 6.15 5.51 -5.53
C ASP A 368 7.38 6.44 -5.62
N THR A 369 8.26 6.19 -6.60
CA THR A 369 9.55 6.91 -6.76
C THR A 369 9.58 7.95 -7.87
N GLY A 370 8.48 8.18 -8.57
CA GLY A 370 8.46 9.09 -9.72
C GLY A 370 8.26 10.56 -9.34
N ASP A 371 8.29 11.47 -10.30
CA ASP A 371 8.33 12.91 -10.02
C ASP A 371 7.06 13.40 -9.30
N ILE A 372 7.24 14.06 -8.16
CA ILE A 372 6.16 14.60 -7.33
C ILE A 372 5.60 15.86 -7.97
N VAL A 373 4.28 15.90 -8.21
CA VAL A 373 3.59 17.13 -8.61
C VAL A 373 3.34 17.99 -7.37
N PHE A 374 2.69 17.41 -6.35
CA PHE A 374 2.55 18.02 -5.02
C PHE A 374 2.15 16.97 -3.97
N SER A 375 2.61 17.18 -2.74
CA SER A 375 2.24 16.41 -1.55
C SER A 375 1.39 17.27 -0.62
N ASN A 376 0.36 16.70 -0.01
CA ASN A 376 -0.54 17.44 0.87
C ASN A 376 -0.80 16.70 2.17
N TRP A 377 -0.64 17.38 3.31
CA TRP A 377 -1.19 16.93 4.59
C TRP A 377 -2.69 17.25 4.61
N LEU A 378 -3.53 16.29 4.95
CA LEU A 378 -4.98 16.48 4.96
C LEU A 378 -5.46 16.98 6.33
N PRO A 379 -6.66 17.60 6.41
CA PRO A 379 -7.30 17.91 7.68
C PRO A 379 -7.28 16.74 8.67
N GLU A 380 -7.11 17.04 9.95
CA GLU A 380 -7.14 16.01 10.99
C GLU A 380 -8.52 15.35 11.03
N VAL A 381 -8.52 14.03 11.19
CA VAL A 381 -9.74 13.22 11.32
C VAL A 381 -9.69 12.43 12.62
N LYS A 382 -10.83 12.32 13.28
CA LYS A 382 -11.03 11.39 14.39
C LYS A 382 -12.43 10.79 14.27
N PHE A 383 -12.51 9.47 14.13
CA PHE A 383 -13.79 8.80 14.02
C PHE A 383 -14.43 8.67 15.40
N ASN A 384 -15.54 9.38 15.60
CA ASN A 384 -16.28 9.38 16.85
C ASN A 384 -17.26 8.20 16.92
N ILE A 385 -16.69 7.00 17.08
CA ILE A 385 -17.43 5.77 17.32
C ILE A 385 -16.64 4.91 18.31
N ASP A 386 -17.36 4.20 19.18
CA ASP A 386 -16.73 3.17 20.00
C ASP A 386 -16.24 2.04 19.11
N SER A 387 -14.91 1.94 18.98
CA SER A 387 -14.28 0.96 18.10
C SER A 387 -14.08 -0.41 18.77
N SER A 388 -14.28 -0.50 20.09
CA SER A 388 -14.08 -1.73 20.87
C SER A 388 -15.04 -2.85 20.48
N CYS A 389 -16.20 -2.51 19.91
CA CYS A 389 -17.21 -3.46 19.46
C CYS A 389 -16.93 -4.08 18.09
N PHE A 390 -15.83 -3.70 17.41
CA PHE A 390 -15.46 -4.22 16.11
C PHE A 390 -14.15 -5.00 16.17
N ASP A 391 -14.11 -6.12 15.44
CA ASP A 391 -12.84 -6.81 15.24
C ASP A 391 -11.88 -5.97 14.40
N GLN A 392 -10.58 -6.19 14.62
CA GLN A 392 -9.51 -5.46 13.95
C GLN A 392 -9.62 -5.48 12.42
N LYS A 393 -9.99 -6.63 11.84
CA LYS A 393 -10.08 -6.80 10.39
C LYS A 393 -11.23 -5.98 9.82
N THR A 394 -12.35 -5.88 10.53
CA THR A 394 -13.48 -5.03 10.17
C THR A 394 -13.07 -3.55 10.16
N LEU A 395 -12.33 -3.07 11.17
CA LEU A 395 -11.81 -1.70 11.20
C LEU A 395 -10.80 -1.45 10.08
N TYR A 396 -9.81 -2.31 9.89
CA TYR A 396 -8.86 -2.23 8.78
C TYR A 396 -9.59 -2.14 7.43
N ARG A 397 -10.56 -3.02 7.18
CA ARG A 397 -11.31 -3.04 5.92
C ARG A 397 -12.23 -1.83 5.76
N THR A 398 -12.70 -1.24 6.84
CA THR A 398 -13.44 0.03 6.84
C THR A 398 -12.56 1.15 6.32
N MET A 399 -11.30 1.24 6.78
CA MET A 399 -10.35 2.25 6.32
C MET A 399 -10.16 2.22 4.80
N PHE A 400 -9.93 1.04 4.22
CA PHE A 400 -9.73 0.91 2.76
C PHE A 400 -11.03 0.95 1.95
N SER A 401 -12.19 0.80 2.58
CA SER A 401 -13.50 0.87 1.91
C SER A 401 -14.04 2.29 1.86
N PHE A 402 -13.85 3.07 2.94
CA PHE A 402 -14.57 4.33 3.16
C PHE A 402 -13.68 5.51 3.56
N PHE A 403 -12.38 5.32 3.78
CA PHE A 403 -11.48 6.43 4.13
C PHE A 403 -10.35 6.64 3.11
N ASP A 404 -9.51 5.64 2.85
CA ASP A 404 -8.40 5.71 1.88
C ASP A 404 -8.83 6.25 0.51
N PRO A 405 -9.96 5.80 -0.09
CA PRO A 405 -10.42 6.35 -1.36
C PRO A 405 -10.60 7.86 -1.35
N TRP A 406 -11.08 8.41 -0.22
CA TRP A 406 -11.37 9.84 -0.08
C TRP A 406 -10.16 10.67 0.35
N VAL A 407 -9.20 10.06 1.05
CA VAL A 407 -7.87 10.66 1.26
C VAL A 407 -7.21 10.95 -0.10
N ARG A 408 -7.25 9.98 -1.01
CA ARG A 408 -6.72 10.15 -2.37
C ARG A 408 -7.59 11.11 -3.19
N ALA A 409 -8.91 11.00 -3.10
CA ALA A 409 -9.82 11.88 -3.83
C ALA A 409 -9.69 13.36 -3.41
N TYR A 410 -9.33 13.66 -2.17
CA TYR A 410 -9.04 15.01 -1.70
C TYR A 410 -7.90 15.65 -2.52
N VAL A 411 -6.80 14.90 -2.73
CA VAL A 411 -5.68 15.37 -3.57
C VAL A 411 -6.04 15.37 -5.05
N LEU A 412 -6.88 14.44 -5.51
CA LEU A 412 -7.40 14.47 -6.89
C LEU A 412 -8.15 15.78 -7.16
N ARG A 413 -9.00 16.21 -6.23
CA ARG A 413 -9.74 17.46 -6.35
C ARG A 413 -8.81 18.67 -6.52
N ILE A 414 -7.78 18.76 -5.70
CA ILE A 414 -6.78 19.84 -5.80
C ILE A 414 -6.11 19.82 -7.17
N MET A 415 -5.71 18.63 -7.64
CA MET A 415 -5.11 18.48 -8.97
C MET A 415 -6.06 18.96 -10.08
N LEU A 416 -7.32 18.55 -10.05
CA LEU A 416 -8.33 18.90 -11.05
C LEU A 416 -8.67 20.40 -11.06
N LYS A 417 -8.55 21.07 -9.90
CA LYS A 417 -8.80 22.51 -9.78
C LYS A 417 -7.60 23.35 -10.23
N ARG A 418 -6.38 22.91 -9.89
CA ARG A 418 -5.13 23.62 -10.18
C ARG A 418 -4.69 23.52 -11.63
N PHE A 419 -4.97 22.40 -12.30
CA PHE A 419 -4.42 22.10 -13.60
C PHE A 419 -5.50 21.84 -14.65
N SER A 420 -5.30 22.38 -15.85
CA SER A 420 -6.10 22.10 -17.05
C SER A 420 -5.39 21.15 -18.03
N SER A 421 -4.06 21.02 -17.90
CA SER A 421 -3.22 20.08 -18.63
C SER A 421 -2.54 19.15 -17.63
N PHE A 422 -2.71 17.84 -17.81
CA PHE A 422 -2.27 16.83 -16.86
C PHE A 422 -0.97 16.12 -17.30
N ASP A 423 -0.53 16.32 -18.55
CA ASP A 423 0.71 15.73 -19.08
C ASP A 423 1.97 16.52 -18.68
N ASN A 424 1.83 17.81 -18.38
CA ASN A 424 2.97 18.68 -18.10
C ASN A 424 2.77 19.50 -16.83
N MET A 425 2.20 18.88 -15.78
CA MET A 425 2.12 19.53 -14.49
C MET A 425 3.54 19.73 -13.93
N PRO A 426 3.85 20.91 -13.34
CA PRO A 426 5.12 21.14 -12.66
C PRO A 426 5.38 20.06 -11.63
N CYS A 427 6.56 19.47 -11.65
CA CYS A 427 6.94 18.40 -10.75
C CYS A 427 8.40 18.49 -10.32
N THR A 428 8.75 17.78 -9.25
CA THR A 428 10.10 17.68 -8.70
C THR A 428 10.50 16.22 -8.60
N SER A 429 11.69 15.90 -9.10
CA SER A 429 12.22 14.54 -9.00
C SER A 429 12.53 14.19 -7.55
N GLN A 430 12.17 12.97 -7.17
CA GLN A 430 12.45 12.45 -5.84
C GLN A 430 13.91 12.01 -5.74
N ASN A 431 14.58 12.35 -4.64
CA ASN A 431 15.74 11.60 -4.21
C ASN A 431 15.28 10.41 -3.38
N THR A 432 15.57 9.19 -3.85
CA THR A 432 15.09 7.96 -3.21
C THR A 432 15.67 7.71 -1.82
N SER A 433 16.72 8.42 -1.41
CA SER A 433 17.26 8.37 -0.04
C SER A 433 16.48 9.20 0.98
N ASP A 434 15.63 10.14 0.56
CA ASP A 434 15.00 11.14 1.45
C ASP A 434 13.82 10.58 2.26
N GLY A 435 13.45 9.31 2.05
CA GLY A 435 12.33 8.69 2.73
C GLY A 435 12.34 7.17 2.69
N LEU A 436 11.32 6.55 3.28
CA LEU A 436 11.25 5.09 3.41
C LEU A 436 10.10 4.50 2.61
N THR A 437 10.32 3.30 2.09
CA THR A 437 9.25 2.42 1.61
C THR A 437 8.77 1.52 2.75
N TYR A 438 7.49 1.62 3.05
CA TYR A 438 6.78 0.79 4.02
C TYR A 438 5.97 -0.28 3.29
N HIS A 439 5.76 -1.41 3.96
CA HIS A 439 4.99 -2.54 3.43
C HIS A 439 3.72 -2.75 4.24
N PHE A 440 2.93 -3.76 3.86
CA PHE A 440 1.70 -4.09 4.58
C PHE A 440 1.97 -4.22 6.07
N MET A 441 1.16 -3.53 6.86
CA MET A 441 1.38 -3.36 8.28
C MET A 441 1.04 -4.66 9.02
N HIS A 442 1.82 -5.01 10.04
CA HIS A 442 1.48 -6.09 10.97
C HIS A 442 0.26 -5.71 11.81
N THR A 443 -0.59 -6.68 12.19
CA THR A 443 -1.84 -6.46 12.95
C THR A 443 -1.63 -5.60 14.21
N SER A 444 -0.56 -5.83 14.97
CA SER A 444 -0.26 -5.02 16.17
C SER A 444 0.02 -3.55 15.86
N LEU A 445 0.68 -3.25 14.74
CA LEU A 445 0.90 -1.88 14.28
C LEU A 445 -0.39 -1.28 13.71
N GLN A 446 -1.21 -2.09 13.03
CA GLN A 446 -2.54 -1.66 12.57
C GLN A 446 -3.38 -1.19 13.76
N ASN A 447 -3.36 -1.90 14.89
CA ASN A 447 -4.06 -1.50 16.11
C ASN A 447 -3.59 -0.14 16.64
N ILE A 448 -2.29 0.15 16.62
CA ILE A 448 -1.76 1.46 17.05
C ILE A 448 -2.27 2.56 16.12
N SER A 449 -2.20 2.36 14.81
CA SER A 449 -2.71 3.32 13.83
C SER A 449 -4.22 3.56 13.99
N LEU A 450 -4.99 2.49 14.18
CA LEU A 450 -6.43 2.56 14.39
C LEU A 450 -6.77 3.27 15.71
N ARG A 451 -6.03 3.02 16.81
CA ARG A 451 -6.15 3.77 18.07
C ARG A 451 -5.91 5.27 17.90
N ILE A 452 -5.04 5.67 16.98
CA ILE A 452 -4.83 7.10 16.67
C ILE A 452 -6.03 7.65 15.89
N LEU A 453 -6.67 6.88 15.02
CA LEU A 453 -7.76 7.35 14.16
C LEU A 453 -9.15 7.30 14.80
N PHE A 454 -9.40 6.38 15.72
CA PHE A 454 -10.68 6.21 16.42
C PHE A 454 -10.61 6.81 17.83
N SER A 455 -11.60 7.62 18.20
CA SER A 455 -11.56 8.40 19.46
C SER A 455 -11.82 7.59 20.73
N LYS A 456 -12.42 6.40 20.62
CA LYS A 456 -12.74 5.49 21.72
C LYS A 456 -12.17 4.11 21.42
N TRP A 457 -11.10 3.76 22.12
CA TRP A 457 -10.46 2.46 22.07
C TRP A 457 -9.99 2.11 23.49
N GLU A 458 -10.45 1.00 24.06
CA GLU A 458 -9.89 0.42 25.29
C GLU A 458 -8.74 -0.55 24.93
#